data_AF-A0A363TZJ6-F1
#
_entry.id   AF-A0A363TZJ6-F1
#
_cell.length_a   1.000
_cell.length_b   1.000
_cell.length_c   1.000
_cell.angle_alpha   90.00
_cell.angle_beta   90.00
_cell.angle_gamma   90.00
#
_symmetry.space_group_name_H-M   'P 1'
#
loop_
_entity.id
_entity.type
_entity.pdbx_description
1 polymer ?
#
loop_
_entity_poly.entity_id
_entity_poly.type
_entity_poly.pdbx_seq_one_letter_code
_entity_poly.pdbx_strand_id
1 'polypeptide(L)'
;MRVGEILTRWPETVEVFVGNGFASLANPEHREQVKQIPITLRMACQRHNVDLEPMVALLVAAASGGAAPAAAGATGGAARKGRLSRGEPIRPDNILGEILSVYPDTVKVFRKYYGEGCFSCPGQATESVQQSAMMHNISEKQILADLNRAAGF
;
A
#
# COMPACT_ATOMS: atom_id res chain seq x y z
N MET A 1 -2.75 14.81 -15.75
CA MET A 1 -3.57 14.17 -16.80
C MET A 1 -4.83 13.59 -16.16
N ARG A 2 -5.95 13.54 -16.89
CA ARG A 2 -7.18 12.90 -16.41
C ARG A 2 -7.06 11.38 -16.48
N VAL A 3 -7.70 10.66 -15.57
CA VAL A 3 -7.72 9.19 -15.59
C VAL A 3 -8.33 8.71 -16.91
N GLY A 4 -9.43 9.33 -17.35
CA GLY A 4 -10.05 9.04 -18.64
C GLY A 4 -9.14 9.21 -19.86
N GLU A 5 -8.29 10.24 -19.86
CA GLU A 5 -7.30 10.48 -20.92
C GLU A 5 -6.21 9.40 -20.93
N ILE A 6 -5.76 8.98 -19.75
CA ILE A 6 -4.75 7.91 -19.59
C ILE A 6 -5.32 6.59 -20.12
N LEU A 7 -6.52 6.20 -19.70
CA LEU A 7 -7.19 4.97 -20.15
C LEU A 7 -7.47 4.95 -21.65
N THR A 8 -7.66 6.12 -22.26
CA THR A 8 -7.89 6.25 -23.70
C THR A 8 -6.59 6.18 -24.49
N ARG A 9 -5.50 6.79 -23.99
CA ARG A 9 -4.20 6.83 -24.67
C ARG A 9 -3.38 5.57 -24.47
N TRP A 10 -3.50 4.92 -23.32
CA TRP A 10 -2.74 3.73 -22.94
C TRP A 10 -3.66 2.68 -22.30
N PRO A 11 -4.48 1.97 -23.10
CA PRO A 11 -5.39 0.94 -22.61
C PRO A 11 -4.69 -0.16 -21.79
N GLU A 12 -3.43 -0.45 -22.07
CA GLU A 12 -2.57 -1.40 -21.35
C GLU A 12 -2.34 -1.02 -19.87
N THR A 13 -2.53 0.26 -19.52
CA THR A 13 -2.41 0.72 -18.14
C THR A 13 -3.57 0.28 -17.24
N VAL A 14 -4.67 -0.26 -17.81
CA VAL A 14 -5.83 -0.73 -17.05
C VAL A 14 -5.43 -1.74 -15.97
N GLU A 15 -4.56 -2.70 -16.30
CA GLU A 15 -4.10 -3.72 -15.35
C GLU A 15 -3.31 -3.09 -14.19
N VAL A 16 -2.53 -2.05 -14.46
CA VAL A 16 -1.82 -1.29 -13.43
C VAL A 16 -2.82 -0.61 -12.48
N PHE A 17 -3.86 0.04 -13.02
CA PHE A 17 -4.90 0.66 -12.19
C PHE A 17 -5.62 -0.37 -11.31
N VAL A 18 -6.07 -1.48 -11.89
CA VAL A 18 -6.79 -2.53 -11.16
C VAL A 18 -5.93 -3.12 -10.04
N GLY A 19 -4.66 -3.41 -10.32
CA GLY A 19 -3.72 -3.95 -9.34
C GLY A 19 -3.30 -2.97 -8.22
N ASN A 20 -3.58 -1.66 -8.37
CA ASN A 20 -3.15 -0.61 -7.45
C ASN A 20 -4.33 0.15 -6.83
N GLY A 21 -5.43 -0.53 -6.52
CA GLY A 21 -6.53 0.03 -5.72
C GLY A 21 -7.71 0.61 -6.51
N PHE A 22 -7.69 0.48 -7.84
CA PHE A 22 -8.81 0.89 -8.72
C PHE A 22 -9.53 -0.31 -9.34
N ALA A 23 -9.88 -1.31 -8.51
CA ALA A 23 -10.49 -2.56 -8.96
C ALA A 23 -11.78 -2.37 -9.77
N SER A 24 -12.54 -1.29 -9.54
CA SER A 24 -13.75 -0.98 -10.33
C SER A 24 -13.46 -0.79 -11.82
N LEU A 25 -12.23 -0.40 -12.18
CA LEU A 25 -11.79 -0.29 -13.57
C LEU A 25 -11.61 -1.65 -14.27
N ALA A 26 -11.76 -2.78 -13.58
CA ALA A 26 -11.87 -4.09 -14.22
C ALA A 26 -13.18 -4.21 -15.03
N ASN A 27 -14.24 -3.51 -14.63
CA ASN A 27 -15.51 -3.48 -15.36
C ASN A 27 -15.41 -2.54 -16.59
N PRO A 28 -15.63 -3.04 -17.82
CA PRO A 28 -15.60 -2.23 -19.05
C PRO A 28 -16.56 -1.05 -19.07
N GLU A 29 -17.78 -1.21 -18.57
CA GLU A 29 -18.79 -0.14 -18.55
C GLU A 29 -18.36 0.98 -17.60
N HIS A 30 -17.80 0.61 -16.45
CA HIS A 30 -17.27 1.58 -15.50
C HIS A 30 -16.05 2.33 -16.05
N ARG A 31 -15.18 1.67 -16.83
CA ARG A 31 -14.10 2.37 -17.55
C ARG A 31 -14.65 3.42 -18.50
N GLU A 32 -15.71 3.11 -19.23
CA GLU A 32 -16.32 4.04 -20.18
C GLU A 32 -16.92 5.25 -19.46
N GLN A 33 -17.56 5.04 -18.31
CA GLN A 33 -18.00 6.14 -17.45
C GLN A 33 -16.82 7.00 -16.98
N VAL A 34 -15.74 6.39 -16.48
CA VAL A 34 -14.56 7.11 -15.98
C VAL A 34 -13.88 7.95 -17.06
N LYS A 35 -13.96 7.55 -18.34
CA LYS A 35 -13.46 8.37 -19.45
C LYS A 35 -14.15 9.73 -19.58
N GLN A 36 -15.41 9.82 -19.15
CA GLN A 36 -16.20 11.05 -19.24
C GLN A 36 -16.09 11.95 -17.99
N ILE A 37 -15.56 11.43 -16.87
CA ILE A 37 -15.51 12.16 -15.60
C ILE A 37 -14.21 12.99 -15.52
N PRO A 38 -14.26 14.26 -15.06
CA PRO A 38 -13.08 15.12 -14.94
C PRO A 38 -12.23 14.81 -13.69
N ILE A 39 -11.89 13.53 -13.45
CA ILE A 39 -11.00 13.11 -12.37
C ILE A 39 -9.55 13.08 -12.87
N THR A 40 -8.66 13.79 -12.16
CA THR A 40 -7.21 13.71 -12.40
C THR A 40 -6.62 12.50 -11.70
N LEU A 41 -5.50 11.98 -12.22
CA LEU A 41 -4.77 10.87 -11.59
C LEU A 41 -4.45 11.17 -10.11
N ARG A 42 -3.93 12.38 -9.81
CA ARG A 42 -3.66 12.82 -8.42
C ARG A 42 -4.89 12.72 -7.53
N MET A 43 -6.03 13.20 -8.02
CA MET A 43 -7.26 13.21 -7.24
C MET A 43 -7.82 11.81 -7.03
N ALA A 44 -7.67 10.93 -8.03
CA ALA A 44 -7.99 9.51 -7.90
C ALA A 44 -7.08 8.84 -6.86
N CYS A 45 -5.76 9.01 -6.96
CA CYS A 45 -4.78 8.49 -6.01
C CYS A 45 -5.08 8.94 -4.57
N GLN A 46 -5.33 10.24 -4.36
CA GLN A 46 -5.66 10.78 -3.04
C GLN A 46 -6.94 10.18 -2.45
N ARG A 47 -8.00 10.02 -3.24
CA ARG A 47 -9.28 9.45 -2.77
C ARG A 47 -9.19 7.97 -2.43
N HIS A 48 -8.27 7.25 -3.06
CA HIS A 48 -8.07 5.82 -2.89
C HIS A 48 -6.88 5.49 -1.98
N ASN A 49 -6.26 6.50 -1.36
CA ASN A 49 -5.06 6.36 -0.53
C ASN A 49 -3.91 5.61 -1.24
N VAL A 50 -3.71 5.92 -2.52
CA VAL A 50 -2.64 5.40 -3.37
C VAL A 50 -1.57 6.46 -3.52
N ASP A 51 -0.30 6.10 -3.32
CA ASP A 51 0.80 7.03 -3.52
C ASP A 51 0.96 7.39 -5.01
N LEU A 52 0.95 8.69 -5.30
CA LEU A 52 0.94 9.20 -6.67
C LEU A 52 2.24 8.89 -7.42
N GLU A 53 3.38 9.07 -6.76
CA GLU A 53 4.70 8.94 -7.38
C GLU A 53 5.00 7.50 -7.87
N PRO A 54 4.85 6.44 -7.06
CA PRO A 54 4.98 5.07 -7.54
C PRO A 54 3.91 4.70 -8.57
N MET A 55 2.68 5.21 -8.44
CA MET A 55 1.63 4.98 -9.42
C MET A 55 2.00 5.53 -10.81
N VAL A 56 2.53 6.76 -10.87
CA VAL A 56 3.00 7.35 -12.12
C VAL A 56 4.13 6.52 -12.74
N ALA A 57 5.08 6.04 -11.93
CA ALA A 57 6.18 5.21 -12.42
C ALA A 57 5.67 3.91 -13.08
N LEU A 58 4.70 3.23 -12.45
CA LEU A 58 4.08 2.02 -13.01
C LEU A 58 3.32 2.30 -14.31
N LEU A 59 2.56 3.40 -14.36
CA LEU A 59 1.82 3.80 -15.56
C LEU A 59 2.76 4.13 -16.73
N VAL A 60 3.86 4.82 -16.47
CA VAL A 60 4.87 5.13 -17.50
C VAL A 60 5.54 3.85 -18.01
N ALA A 61 5.87 2.91 -17.13
CA ALA A 61 6.45 1.63 -17.52
C ALA A 61 5.49 0.81 -18.41
N ALA A 62 4.20 0.77 -18.07
CA ALA A 62 3.19 0.10 -18.90
C ALA A 62 2.99 0.81 -20.25
N ALA A 63 2.90 2.15 -20.24
CA ALA A 63 2.67 2.97 -21.44
C ALA A 63 3.84 2.96 -22.46
N SER A 64 5.03 2.55 -22.03
CA SER A 64 6.24 2.50 -22.88
C SER A 64 6.46 1.15 -23.56
N GLY A 65 5.48 0.24 -23.50
CA GLY A 65 5.57 -1.09 -24.13
C GLY A 65 6.54 -2.03 -23.42
N GLY A 66 6.99 -1.67 -22.21
CA GLY A 66 7.66 -2.61 -21.32
C GLY A 66 6.70 -3.73 -21.01
N ALA A 67 7.03 -4.95 -21.43
CA ALA A 67 6.27 -6.14 -21.11
C ALA A 67 5.87 -6.10 -19.64
N ALA A 68 4.56 -6.10 -19.37
CA ALA A 68 4.05 -6.31 -18.04
C ALA A 68 4.78 -7.53 -17.46
N PRO A 69 5.38 -7.47 -16.26
CA PRO A 69 5.75 -8.70 -15.61
C PRO A 69 4.46 -9.50 -15.47
N ALA A 70 4.41 -10.63 -16.19
CA ALA A 70 3.36 -11.61 -16.07
C ALA A 70 3.12 -11.89 -14.59
N ALA A 71 1.84 -11.94 -14.22
CA ALA A 71 1.34 -12.21 -12.90
C ALA A 71 2.25 -13.18 -12.10
N ALA A 72 3.05 -12.62 -11.20
CA ALA A 72 3.36 -13.30 -9.96
C ALA A 72 2.16 -13.01 -9.06
N GLY A 73 1.57 -14.06 -8.50
CA GLY A 73 0.30 -14.00 -7.80
C GLY A 73 0.19 -12.88 -6.77
N ALA A 74 -1.05 -12.53 -6.44
CA ALA A 74 -1.39 -11.75 -5.28
C ALA A 74 -0.89 -12.47 -4.00
N THR A 75 0.40 -12.28 -3.71
CA THR A 75 1.09 -12.60 -2.47
C THR A 75 2.23 -11.60 -2.36
N GLY A 76 2.04 -10.57 -1.53
CA GLY A 76 3.14 -9.83 -0.92
C GLY A 76 3.94 -8.86 -1.80
N GLY A 77 3.93 -7.60 -1.39
CA GLY A 77 5.17 -6.87 -1.15
C GLY A 77 5.97 -6.41 -2.37
N ALA A 78 5.74 -5.15 -2.74
CA ALA A 78 6.81 -4.31 -3.29
C ALA A 78 6.85 -2.96 -2.57
N ALA A 79 6.99 -2.98 -1.25
CA ALA A 79 7.87 -2.04 -0.58
C ALA A 79 9.27 -2.67 -0.52
N ARG A 80 10.03 -2.61 -1.62
CA ARG A 80 11.50 -2.77 -1.51
C ARG A 80 12.12 -1.40 -1.32
N LYS A 81 12.01 -0.90 -0.09
CA LYS A 81 13.06 -0.09 0.53
C LYS A 81 13.23 -0.54 1.98
N GLY A 82 14.13 -1.50 2.16
CA GLY A 82 14.61 -1.97 3.45
C GLY A 82 13.64 -2.93 4.16
N ARG A 83 13.89 -4.23 4.02
CA ARG A 83 13.48 -5.19 5.06
C ARG A 83 14.03 -4.64 6.38
N LEU A 84 13.16 -4.38 7.35
CA LEU A 84 13.59 -3.81 8.63
C LEU A 84 14.73 -4.67 9.20
N SER A 85 15.85 -4.05 9.54
CA SER A 85 16.98 -4.75 10.14
C SER A 85 17.13 -4.37 11.61
N ARG A 86 17.72 -5.27 12.40
CA ARG A 86 17.98 -5.00 13.82
C ARG A 86 18.94 -3.82 13.95
N GLY A 87 18.61 -2.87 14.83
CA GLY A 87 19.40 -1.65 15.03
C GLY A 87 18.90 -0.45 14.23
N GLU A 88 17.84 -0.61 13.43
CA GLU A 88 17.18 0.48 12.72
C GLU A 88 15.85 0.89 13.40
N PRO A 89 15.53 2.20 13.48
CA PRO A 89 14.26 2.66 14.03
C PRO A 89 13.08 2.23 13.15
N ILE A 90 11.94 2.00 13.80
CA ILE A 90 10.69 1.56 13.15
C ILE A 90 10.01 2.77 12.49
N ARG A 91 9.66 2.63 11.21
CA ARG A 91 9.04 3.63 10.35
C ARG A 91 7.60 3.24 9.96
N PRO A 92 6.75 4.21 9.54
CA PRO A 92 5.34 3.95 9.21
C PRO A 92 5.12 2.88 8.13
N ASP A 93 6.06 2.76 7.20
CA ASP A 93 6.06 1.85 6.05
C ASP A 93 6.59 0.43 6.38
N ASN A 94 7.10 0.19 7.60
CA ASN A 94 7.54 -1.15 7.99
C ASN A 94 6.34 -2.09 8.23
N ILE A 95 6.52 -3.36 7.88
CA ILE A 95 5.50 -4.41 7.98
C ILE A 95 5.39 -4.93 9.42
N LEU A 96 4.17 -5.14 9.94
CA LEU A 96 3.95 -5.59 11.32
C LEU A 96 4.71 -6.89 11.63
N GLY A 97 4.60 -7.90 10.76
CA GLY A 97 5.28 -9.19 10.91
C GLY A 97 6.81 -9.07 10.94
N GLU A 98 7.39 -8.14 10.18
CA GLU A 98 8.83 -7.88 10.22
C GLU A 98 9.24 -7.23 11.54
N ILE A 99 8.47 -6.24 12.01
CA ILE A 99 8.71 -5.58 13.30
C ILE A 99 8.65 -6.60 14.44
N LEU A 100 7.66 -7.49 14.44
CA LEU A 100 7.51 -8.55 15.44
C LEU A 100 8.68 -9.54 15.42
N SER A 101 9.22 -9.83 14.23
CA SER A 101 10.36 -10.73 14.05
C SER A 101 11.69 -10.10 14.49
N VAL A 102 11.90 -8.83 14.16
CA VAL A 102 13.14 -8.09 14.46
C VAL A 102 13.15 -7.61 15.92
N TYR A 103 12.03 -7.11 16.41
CA TYR A 103 11.87 -6.53 17.74
C TYR A 103 10.77 -7.24 18.53
N PRO A 104 11.04 -8.44 19.10
CA PRO A 104 10.02 -9.21 19.83
C PRO A 104 9.41 -8.47 21.03
N ASP A 105 10.13 -7.51 21.61
CA ASP A 105 9.61 -6.67 22.70
C ASP A 105 8.45 -5.75 22.28
N THR A 106 8.23 -5.56 20.97
CA THR A 106 7.10 -4.80 20.42
C THR A 106 5.77 -5.55 20.51
N VAL A 107 5.76 -6.86 20.81
CA VAL A 107 4.55 -7.66 21.01
C VAL A 107 3.60 -7.00 22.03
N LYS A 108 4.13 -6.42 23.12
CA LYS A 108 3.32 -5.74 24.14
C LYS A 108 2.62 -4.48 23.61
N VAL A 109 3.26 -3.79 22.66
CA VAL A 109 2.70 -2.58 22.02
C VAL A 109 1.59 -2.99 21.06
N PHE A 110 1.82 -3.97 20.19
CA PHE A 110 0.79 -4.47 19.29
C PHE A 110 -0.43 -5.01 20.06
N ARG A 111 -0.21 -5.74 21.15
CA ARG A 111 -1.29 -6.22 22.03
C ARG A 111 -2.07 -5.07 22.70
N LYS A 112 -1.38 -4.00 23.14
CA LYS A 112 -2.01 -2.82 23.73
C LYS A 112 -2.93 -2.10 22.74
N TYR A 113 -2.52 -1.97 21.48
CA TYR A 113 -3.26 -1.21 20.48
C TYR A 113 -4.29 -2.03 19.69
N TYR A 114 -3.98 -3.28 19.37
CA TYR A 114 -4.81 -4.14 18.51
C TYR A 114 -5.42 -5.35 19.23
N GLY A 115 -5.04 -5.61 20.49
CA GLY A 115 -5.48 -6.78 21.25
C GLY A 115 -4.84 -8.09 20.79
N GLU A 116 -5.39 -9.21 21.25
CA GLU A 116 -4.89 -10.56 20.91
C GLU A 116 -5.16 -10.95 19.44
N GLY A 117 -6.20 -10.40 18.82
CA GLY A 117 -6.57 -10.69 17.43
C GLY A 117 -5.55 -10.22 16.39
N CYS A 118 -4.63 -9.34 16.77
CA CYS A 118 -3.53 -8.88 15.91
C CYS A 118 -2.68 -10.04 15.38
N PHE A 119 -2.42 -11.04 16.23
CA PHE A 119 -1.48 -12.12 15.93
C PHE A 119 -2.10 -13.26 15.10
N SER A 120 -3.42 -13.29 14.98
CA SER A 120 -4.15 -14.24 14.14
C SER A 120 -4.72 -13.62 12.87
N CYS A 121 -4.60 -12.29 12.70
CA CYS A 121 -5.03 -11.59 11.50
C CYS A 121 -4.05 -11.86 10.34
N PRO A 122 -4.51 -12.36 9.17
CA PRO A 122 -3.64 -12.53 8.00
C PRO A 122 -2.96 -11.23 7.55
N GLY A 123 -3.58 -10.08 7.84
CA GLY A 123 -3.06 -8.75 7.53
C GLY A 123 -1.70 -8.46 8.15
N GLN A 124 -1.39 -9.00 9.33
CA GLN A 124 -0.12 -8.77 10.05
C GLN A 124 1.13 -9.06 9.19
N ALA A 125 1.07 -10.06 8.31
CA ALA A 125 2.19 -10.42 7.46
C ALA A 125 2.40 -9.48 6.26
N THR A 126 1.46 -8.59 5.97
CA THR A 126 1.41 -7.81 4.73
C THR A 126 1.15 -6.32 4.91
N GLU A 127 0.57 -5.92 6.03
CA GLU A 127 0.22 -4.52 6.34
C GLU A 127 1.43 -3.77 6.91
N SER A 128 1.55 -2.50 6.56
CA SER A 128 2.44 -1.55 7.25
C SER A 128 1.81 -1.02 8.54
N VAL A 129 2.63 -0.41 9.41
CA VAL A 129 2.14 0.26 10.63
C VAL A 129 1.09 1.32 10.28
N GLN A 130 1.34 2.14 9.25
CA GLN A 130 0.41 3.16 8.80
C GLN A 130 -0.93 2.58 8.33
N GLN A 131 -0.90 1.55 7.48
CA GLN A 131 -2.11 0.93 6.95
C GLN A 131 -2.94 0.30 8.07
N SER A 132 -2.30 -0.44 8.97
CA SER A 132 -2.98 -1.06 10.10
C SER A 132 -3.54 -0.01 11.07
N ALA A 133 -2.77 1.04 11.38
CA ALA A 133 -3.25 2.14 12.23
C ALA A 133 -4.48 2.83 11.64
N MET A 134 -4.50 3.08 10.33
CA MET A 134 -5.65 3.63 9.61
C MET A 134 -6.87 2.71 9.67
N MET A 135 -6.70 1.41 9.37
CA MET A 135 -7.80 0.43 9.35
C MET A 135 -8.45 0.21 10.72
N HIS A 136 -7.66 0.33 11.78
CA HIS A 136 -8.10 0.09 13.16
C HIS A 136 -8.34 1.39 13.95
N ASN A 137 -8.35 2.54 13.27
CA ASN A 137 -8.60 3.86 13.86
C ASN A 137 -7.68 4.18 15.06
N ILE A 138 -6.41 3.79 14.94
CA ILE A 138 -5.34 4.03 15.91
C ILE A 138 -4.48 5.21 15.42
N SER A 139 -3.95 5.99 16.35
CA SER A 139 -3.00 7.05 16.00
C SER A 139 -1.66 6.45 15.58
N GLU A 140 -1.34 6.54 14.29
CA GLU A 140 -0.04 6.14 13.70
C GLU A 140 1.13 6.71 14.50
N LYS A 141 1.06 8.01 14.86
CA LYS A 141 2.09 8.69 15.64
C LYS A 141 2.31 8.06 17.02
N GLN A 142 1.23 7.70 17.72
CA GLN A 142 1.34 7.13 19.06
C GLN A 142 1.91 5.72 19.02
N ILE A 143 1.42 4.88 18.12
CA ILE A 143 1.91 3.50 18.04
C ILE A 143 3.38 3.48 17.59
N LEU A 144 3.79 4.32 16.64
CA LEU A 144 5.21 4.40 16.22
C LEU A 144 6.12 4.83 17.37
N ALA A 145 5.69 5.77 18.21
CA ALA A 145 6.48 6.21 19.36
C ALA A 145 6.65 5.07 20.39
N ASP A 146 5.58 4.33 20.68
CA ASP A 146 5.64 3.20 21.61
C ASP A 146 6.44 2.01 21.05
N LEU A 147 6.33 1.75 19.73
CA LEU A 147 7.11 0.73 19.04
C LEU A 147 8.61 1.03 19.10
N ASN A 148 9.02 2.26 18.77
CA ASN A 148 10.42 2.66 18.82
C ASN A 148 10.98 2.60 20.25
N ARG A 149 10.21 3.07 21.23
CA ARG A 149 10.58 2.95 22.65
C ARG A 149 10.77 1.50 23.08
N ALA A 150 9.92 0.59 22.62
CA ALA A 150 10.04 -0.83 22.91
C ALA A 150 11.24 -1.49 22.19
N ALA A 151 11.61 -0.97 21.01
CA ALA A 151 12.77 -1.42 20.24
C ALA A 151 14.11 -0.82 20.69
N GLY A 152 14.09 0.17 21.59
CA GLY A 152 15.28 0.81 22.15
C GLY A 152 15.71 2.13 21.48
N PHE A 153 14.78 2.83 20.83
CA PHE A 153 14.98 4.13 20.18
C PHE A 153 14.17 5.25 20.85
#